data_AF-A0A1E7WKT7-F1
#
_entry.id   AF-A0A1E7WKT7-F1
#
_cell.length_a   1.000
_cell.length_b   1.000
_cell.length_c   1.000
_cell.angle_alpha   90.00
_cell.angle_beta   90.00
_cell.angle_gamma   90.00
#
_symmetry.space_group_name_H-M   'P 1'
#
loop_
_entity.id
_entity.type
_entity.pdbx_description
1 polymer ?
#
loop_
_entity_poly.entity_id
_entity_poly.type
_entity_poly.pdbx_seq_one_letter_code
_entity_poly.pdbx_strand_id
1 'polypeptide(L)'
;MSDLFFSECRRYRRAALIAFLAHLALLLYLSRHNVLLAAPLHIQILALLIYALAGLGFALHQFASYCRPGRWLWLLHRPLPRRAIFGALTMASATMIVLAIGLPLLIVVAGNDWFSARIVDLRHYVMAPYVALIVIVGWLTGAALLLAANRLAVLILALPGVMLLHESSALALLAASVACALLMAAVVYASFKPNRATPPDGSLATVLAAVPLVLGLYLLVPASALFGVQWGVSAMRDHAYQAPVPGTDAEVRNARSGDLLRDGLRGATDARAERWQRELPQVTPQRLMQLPVIFGVPQQLSNKDTPRGKVGDTQLLSFSHDTMRFVVTDMATGATVATLGPDGIGTATAFPAVPALVGKVLLPHTVMQFNNDNSGFMTLATLPADEQYVARPVEFGYTAMLLTDRRLIAYATSLKEAPYRERYSVALPLPLGDLTRIDVASLSDGALVSFSGGAARSAGVEGKQVVVFVGADGRASNVATRAIAPNDWPLLQQAGWWLSPVLDVVTALPARILPNNDLYAASLRTAGLPQRSAAIWTAALLSHLLAVAGAWLWRRGALRYPGRPVGAGWLPACLVFGLPCLGALMVMYPHRAASKARADATTQQVVAL
;
A
#
# COMPACT_ATOMS: atom_id res chain seq x y z
N MET A 1 -2.69 33.09 24.57
CA MET A 1 -2.66 31.98 23.58
C MET A 1 -3.44 32.35 22.33
N SER A 2 -4.68 32.84 22.49
CA SER A 2 -5.52 33.41 21.43
C SER A 2 -4.79 34.39 20.51
N ASP A 3 -4.04 35.35 21.07
CA ASP A 3 -3.43 36.41 20.26
C ASP A 3 -2.37 35.89 19.29
N LEU A 4 -1.56 34.90 19.70
CA LEU A 4 -0.58 34.27 18.83
C LEU A 4 -1.26 33.46 17.72
N PHE A 5 -2.32 32.73 18.07
CA PHE A 5 -3.14 32.00 17.10
C PHE A 5 -3.76 32.96 16.07
N PHE A 6 -4.46 34.01 16.50
CA PHE A 6 -5.10 34.99 15.61
C PHE A 6 -4.07 35.78 14.78
N SER A 7 -2.90 36.09 15.35
CA SER A 7 -1.80 36.72 14.63
C SER A 7 -1.34 35.84 13.46
N GLU A 8 -1.16 34.54 13.69
CA GLU A 8 -0.72 33.61 12.64
C GLU A 8 -1.82 33.36 11.59
N CYS A 9 -3.08 33.22 12.01
CA CYS A 9 -4.20 33.17 11.09
C CYS A 9 -4.27 34.44 10.22
N ARG A 10 -4.08 35.62 10.81
CA ARG A 10 -4.07 36.91 10.08
C ARG A 10 -2.91 36.98 9.08
N ARG A 11 -1.74 36.47 9.46
CA ARG A 11 -0.55 36.40 8.62
C ARG A 11 -0.79 35.59 7.34
N TYR A 12 -1.45 34.44 7.44
CA TYR A 12 -1.70 33.56 6.29
C TYR A 12 -3.08 33.72 5.64
N ARG A 13 -3.98 34.54 6.21
CA ARG A 13 -5.37 34.72 5.74
C ARG A 13 -5.49 34.93 4.23
N ARG A 14 -4.70 35.85 3.65
CA ARG A 14 -4.77 36.16 2.21
C ARG A 14 -4.33 34.97 1.37
N ALA A 15 -3.23 34.32 1.74
CA ALA A 15 -2.73 33.14 1.04
C ALA A 15 -3.73 31.97 1.13
N ALA A 16 -4.31 31.74 2.32
CA ALA A 16 -5.34 30.72 2.53
C ALA A 16 -6.60 30.98 1.70
N LEU A 17 -7.04 32.24 1.59
CA LEU A 17 -8.20 32.61 0.75
C LEU A 17 -7.92 32.40 -0.74
N ILE A 18 -6.72 32.80 -1.22
CA ILE A 18 -6.32 32.56 -2.61
C ILE A 18 -6.26 31.06 -2.90
N ALA A 19 -5.65 30.29 -1.99
CA ALA A 19 -5.58 28.84 -2.10
C ALA A 19 -6.97 28.19 -2.08
N PHE A 20 -7.87 28.65 -1.20
CA PHE A 20 -9.27 28.21 -1.16
C PHE A 20 -9.96 28.40 -2.51
N LEU A 21 -9.90 29.60 -3.08
CA LEU A 21 -10.57 29.92 -4.34
C LEU A 21 -9.95 29.14 -5.51
N ALA A 22 -8.62 29.08 -5.60
CA ALA A 22 -7.93 28.34 -6.64
C ALA A 22 -8.22 26.84 -6.57
N HIS A 23 -8.20 26.28 -5.35
CA HIS A 23 -8.48 24.88 -5.11
C HIS A 23 -9.95 24.54 -5.40
N LEU A 24 -10.89 25.36 -4.95
CA LEU A 24 -12.31 25.19 -5.26
C LEU A 24 -12.56 25.25 -6.77
N ALA A 25 -11.97 26.22 -7.48
CA ALA A 25 -12.07 26.32 -8.93
C ALA A 25 -11.50 25.08 -9.63
N LEU A 26 -10.34 24.58 -9.19
CA LEU A 26 -9.74 23.35 -9.70
C LEU A 26 -10.64 22.14 -9.45
N LEU A 27 -11.20 21.99 -8.26
CA LEU A 27 -12.09 20.87 -7.93
C LEU A 27 -13.39 20.93 -8.75
N LEU A 28 -13.97 22.12 -8.94
CA LEU A 28 -15.16 22.29 -9.78
C LEU A 28 -14.86 21.96 -11.24
N TYR A 29 -13.70 22.42 -11.75
CA TYR A 29 -13.23 22.07 -13.10
C TYR A 29 -13.04 20.55 -13.24
N LEU A 30 -12.33 19.91 -12.31
CA LEU A 30 -12.12 18.47 -12.32
C LEU A 30 -13.43 17.68 -12.17
N SER A 31 -14.38 18.14 -11.35
CA SER A 31 -15.69 17.51 -11.17
C SER A 31 -16.54 17.56 -12.45
N ARG A 32 -16.33 18.58 -13.29
CA ARG A 32 -16.99 18.69 -14.60
C ARG A 32 -16.43 17.72 -15.62
N HIS A 33 -15.10 17.53 -15.65
CA HIS A 33 -14.45 16.67 -16.64
C HIS A 33 -14.36 15.20 -16.23
N ASN A 34 -14.24 14.94 -14.93
CA ASN A 34 -14.07 13.62 -14.35
C ASN A 34 -15.01 13.46 -13.15
N VAL A 35 -15.40 12.21 -12.87
CA VAL A 35 -16.07 11.91 -11.60
C VAL A 35 -15.00 11.81 -10.52
N LEU A 36 -14.64 12.95 -9.92
CA LEU A 36 -13.56 13.03 -8.92
C LEU A 36 -13.76 12.03 -7.78
N LEU A 37 -15.01 11.87 -7.33
CA LEU A 37 -15.40 10.92 -6.27
C LEU A 37 -15.23 9.45 -6.67
N ALA A 38 -15.13 9.16 -7.97
CA ALA A 38 -14.88 7.84 -8.53
C ALA A 38 -13.49 7.74 -9.20
N ALA A 39 -12.58 8.69 -8.93
CA ALA A 39 -11.24 8.68 -9.51
C ALA A 39 -10.48 7.42 -9.09
N PRO A 40 -9.82 6.70 -10.01
CA PRO A 40 -9.13 5.44 -9.70
C PRO A 40 -7.99 5.63 -8.70
N LEU A 41 -7.65 4.55 -7.97
CA LEU A 41 -6.65 4.54 -6.90
C LEU A 41 -5.33 5.27 -7.25
N HIS A 42 -4.77 5.07 -8.44
CA HIS A 42 -3.50 5.70 -8.82
C HIS A 42 -3.60 7.24 -8.92
N ILE A 43 -4.74 7.78 -9.36
CA ILE A 43 -5.00 9.22 -9.37
C ILE A 43 -5.18 9.73 -7.94
N GLN A 44 -5.85 8.97 -7.08
CA GLN A 44 -5.99 9.32 -5.66
C GLN A 44 -4.64 9.37 -4.95
N ILE A 45 -3.75 8.39 -5.18
CA ILE A 45 -2.39 8.37 -4.62
C ILE A 45 -1.60 9.61 -5.08
N LEU A 46 -1.66 9.95 -6.38
CA LEU A 46 -0.99 11.14 -6.91
C LEU A 46 -1.54 12.42 -6.28
N ALA A 47 -2.87 12.55 -6.14
CA ALA A 47 -3.50 13.70 -5.50
C ALA A 47 -3.08 13.81 -4.03
N LEU A 48 -3.10 12.72 -3.26
CA LEU A 48 -2.66 12.69 -1.86
C LEU A 48 -1.18 13.08 -1.72
N LEU A 49 -0.32 12.65 -2.65
CA LEU A 49 1.08 13.07 -2.69
C LEU A 49 1.20 14.58 -2.92
N ILE A 50 0.45 15.15 -3.87
CA ILE A 50 0.44 16.61 -4.13
C ILE A 50 -0.02 17.38 -2.89
N TYR A 51 -1.09 16.93 -2.21
CA TYR A 51 -1.56 17.54 -0.97
C TYR A 51 -0.53 17.44 0.17
N ALA A 52 0.12 16.29 0.34
CA ALA A 52 1.18 16.12 1.33
C ALA A 52 2.37 17.06 1.04
N LEU A 53 2.77 17.20 -0.22
CA LEU A 53 3.81 18.14 -0.66
C LEU A 53 3.41 19.61 -0.48
N ALA A 54 2.14 19.96 -0.67
CA ALA A 54 1.64 21.30 -0.40
C ALA A 54 1.72 21.63 1.11
N GLY A 55 1.33 20.69 1.97
CA GLY A 55 1.49 20.82 3.42
C GLY A 55 2.96 20.97 3.83
N LEU A 56 3.83 20.14 3.27
CA LEU A 56 5.28 20.21 3.43
C LEU A 56 5.80 21.60 3.04
N GLY A 57 5.46 22.10 1.84
CA GLY A 57 5.87 23.41 1.35
C GLY A 57 5.38 24.56 2.24
N PHE A 58 4.16 24.47 2.74
CA PHE A 58 3.60 25.46 3.69
C PHE A 58 4.41 25.50 4.99
N ALA A 59 4.73 24.33 5.56
CA ALA A 59 5.58 24.25 6.75
C ALA A 59 7.00 24.78 6.49
N LEU A 60 7.57 24.45 5.34
CA LEU A 60 8.89 24.95 4.95
C LEU A 60 8.90 26.47 4.94
N HIS A 61 7.89 27.09 4.32
CA HIS A 61 7.76 28.55 4.31
C HIS A 61 7.58 29.12 5.73
N GLN A 62 6.67 28.54 6.52
CA GLN A 62 6.37 29.04 7.86
C GLN A 62 7.55 28.92 8.81
N PHE A 63 8.15 27.74 8.94
CA PHE A 63 9.26 27.53 9.86
C PHE A 63 10.56 28.16 9.36
N ALA A 64 10.83 28.24 8.06
CA ALA A 64 12.03 28.94 7.56
C ALA A 64 12.00 30.43 7.96
N SER A 65 10.81 31.04 8.01
CA SER A 65 10.64 32.42 8.46
C SER A 65 10.97 32.62 9.95
N TYR A 66 10.74 31.58 10.76
CA TYR A 66 10.98 31.56 12.20
C TYR A 66 12.39 31.12 12.56
N CYS A 67 12.99 30.20 11.81
CA CYS A 67 14.32 29.65 12.06
C CYS A 67 15.47 30.65 11.87
N ARG A 68 15.18 31.90 11.49
CA ARG A 68 16.15 33.00 11.53
C ARG A 68 16.56 33.25 13.00
N PRO A 69 17.86 33.26 13.35
CA PRO A 69 18.34 33.19 14.74
C PRO A 69 17.63 34.15 15.72
N GLY A 70 17.51 35.44 15.37
CA GLY A 70 16.85 36.43 16.22
C GLY A 70 15.34 36.19 16.39
N ARG A 71 14.65 35.74 15.34
CA ARG A 71 13.20 35.48 15.38
C ARG A 71 12.87 34.21 16.15
N TRP A 72 13.68 33.17 16.02
CA TRP A 72 13.51 31.92 16.76
C TRP A 72 13.68 32.16 18.25
N LEU A 73 14.74 32.86 18.63
CA LEU A 73 15.01 33.19 20.03
C LEU A 73 13.88 34.05 20.60
N TRP A 74 13.47 35.10 19.88
CA TRP A 74 12.37 35.96 20.31
C TRP A 74 11.04 35.22 20.45
N LEU A 75 10.72 34.30 19.52
CA LEU A 75 9.51 33.47 19.60
C LEU A 75 9.51 32.63 20.88
N LEU A 76 10.64 32.01 21.21
CA LEU A 76 10.77 31.14 22.38
C LEU A 76 10.87 31.89 23.72
N HIS A 77 11.31 33.15 23.71
CA HIS A 77 11.39 34.00 24.90
C HIS A 77 10.09 34.77 25.19
N ARG A 78 9.03 34.58 24.41
CA ARG A 78 7.72 35.10 24.78
C ARG A 78 7.32 34.57 26.16
N PRO A 79 6.58 35.34 26.99
CA PRO A 79 6.12 34.93 28.31
C PRO A 79 4.95 33.93 28.20
N LEU A 80 5.17 32.85 27.46
CA LEU A 80 4.23 31.77 27.20
C LEU A 80 4.98 30.43 27.31
N PRO A 81 4.37 29.41 27.89
CA PRO A 81 5.01 28.10 27.94
C PRO A 81 5.16 27.54 26.52
N ARG A 82 6.24 26.79 26.27
CA ARG A 82 6.57 26.12 24.99
C ARG A 82 5.36 25.44 24.34
N ARG A 83 4.57 24.71 25.13
CA ARG A 83 3.35 24.01 24.68
C ARG A 83 2.29 24.95 24.10
N ALA A 84 2.13 26.15 24.67
CA ALA A 84 1.16 27.12 24.19
C ALA A 84 1.63 27.78 22.88
N ILE A 85 2.93 28.03 22.73
CA ILE A 85 3.51 28.55 21.49
C ILE A 85 3.34 27.53 20.36
N PHE A 86 3.78 26.29 20.60
CA PHE A 86 3.63 25.20 19.64
C PHE A 86 2.16 24.95 19.29
N GLY A 87 1.29 24.85 20.30
CA GLY A 87 -0.15 24.66 20.11
C GLY A 87 -0.79 25.76 19.28
N ALA A 88 -0.46 27.03 19.53
CA ALA A 88 -0.98 28.15 18.75
C ALA A 88 -0.55 28.08 17.27
N LEU A 89 0.71 27.75 16.98
CA LEU A 89 1.23 27.62 15.61
C LEU A 89 0.60 26.45 14.87
N THR A 90 0.52 25.30 15.51
CA THR A 90 -0.07 24.08 14.93
C THR A 90 -1.56 24.27 14.69
N MET A 91 -2.30 24.82 15.65
CA MET A 91 -3.74 25.08 15.50
C MET A 91 -4.02 26.12 14.41
N ALA A 92 -3.25 27.22 14.35
CA ALA A 92 -3.41 28.22 13.30
C ALA A 92 -3.20 27.62 11.91
N SER A 93 -2.15 26.81 11.76
CA SER A 93 -1.82 26.15 10.49
C SER A 93 -2.86 25.10 10.11
N ALA A 94 -3.32 24.29 11.07
CA ALA A 94 -4.40 23.33 10.87
C ALA A 94 -5.71 24.02 10.46
N THR A 95 -6.08 25.14 11.10
CA THR A 95 -7.25 25.94 10.70
C THR A 95 -7.11 26.47 9.27
N MET A 96 -5.94 27.02 8.90
CA MET A 96 -5.71 27.49 7.54
C MET A 96 -5.78 26.35 6.51
N ILE A 97 -5.25 25.17 6.83
CA ILE A 97 -5.32 23.98 5.97
C ILE A 97 -6.77 23.49 5.82
N VAL A 98 -7.52 23.39 6.92
CA VAL A 98 -8.94 22.98 6.88
C VAL A 98 -9.74 23.97 6.04
N LEU A 99 -9.50 25.28 6.20
CA LEU A 99 -10.16 26.29 5.38
C LEU A 99 -9.74 26.21 3.91
N ALA A 100 -8.45 26.07 3.59
CA ALA A 100 -7.98 26.11 2.20
C ALA A 100 -8.18 24.79 1.44
N ILE A 101 -8.23 23.65 2.13
CA ILE A 101 -8.27 22.31 1.53
C ILE A 101 -9.54 21.55 1.92
N GLY A 102 -9.78 21.37 3.22
CA GLY A 102 -10.90 20.57 3.72
C GLY A 102 -12.27 21.15 3.34
N LEU A 103 -12.45 22.46 3.51
CA LEU A 103 -13.72 23.14 3.24
C LEU A 103 -14.09 23.14 1.74
N PRO A 104 -13.19 23.45 0.78
CA PRO A 104 -13.48 23.28 -0.65
C PRO A 104 -13.89 21.86 -1.02
N LEU A 105 -13.22 20.85 -0.47
CA LEU A 105 -13.57 19.44 -0.70
C LEU A 105 -14.97 19.15 -0.18
N LEU A 106 -15.31 19.58 1.04
CA LEU A 106 -16.66 19.43 1.60
C LEU A 106 -17.71 20.15 0.76
N ILE A 107 -17.45 21.38 0.30
CA ILE A 107 -18.36 22.14 -0.56
C ILE A 107 -18.61 21.37 -1.86
N VAL A 108 -17.58 20.79 -2.46
CA VAL A 108 -17.70 20.02 -3.71
C VAL A 108 -18.42 18.69 -3.47
N VAL A 109 -18.16 17.99 -2.36
CA VAL A 109 -18.87 16.77 -2.00
C VAL A 109 -20.37 17.06 -1.77
N ALA A 110 -20.69 18.03 -0.91
CA ALA A 110 -22.07 18.44 -0.65
C ALA A 110 -22.76 18.99 -1.90
N GLY A 111 -22.03 19.70 -2.76
CA GLY A 111 -22.54 20.17 -4.03
C GLY A 111 -22.87 19.02 -5.00
N ASN A 112 -22.04 17.97 -5.04
CA ASN A 112 -22.37 16.77 -5.82
C ASN A 112 -23.57 16.01 -5.25
N ASP A 113 -23.75 16.02 -3.92
CA ASP A 113 -24.86 15.36 -3.23
C ASP A 113 -26.20 16.07 -3.48
N TRP A 114 -26.23 17.41 -3.42
CA TRP A 114 -27.46 18.18 -3.59
C TRP A 114 -27.81 18.54 -5.02
N PHE A 115 -26.81 18.75 -5.89
CA PHE A 115 -27.02 19.27 -7.24
C PHE A 115 -26.66 18.30 -8.35
N SER A 116 -26.24 17.08 -8.02
CA SER A 116 -25.93 16.06 -9.03
C SER A 116 -26.59 14.74 -8.71
N ALA A 117 -26.72 13.92 -9.73
CA ALA A 117 -27.25 12.57 -9.66
C ALA A 117 -26.23 11.52 -9.19
N ARG A 118 -25.02 11.95 -8.82
CA ARG A 118 -23.94 11.06 -8.44
C ARG A 118 -24.19 10.53 -7.03
N ILE A 119 -23.90 9.26 -6.82
CA ILE A 119 -23.96 8.66 -5.48
C ILE A 119 -22.88 9.30 -4.61
N VAL A 120 -23.30 9.91 -3.50
CA VAL A 120 -22.42 10.45 -2.46
C VAL A 120 -22.68 9.70 -1.15
N ASP A 121 -21.85 8.69 -0.91
CA ASP A 121 -21.80 7.96 0.37
C ASP A 121 -21.02 8.69 1.48
N LEU A 122 -21.17 8.26 2.73
CA LEU A 122 -20.43 8.74 3.91
C LEU A 122 -18.92 8.81 3.71
N ARG A 123 -18.31 7.82 3.04
CA ARG A 123 -16.86 7.82 2.74
C ARG A 123 -16.38 9.08 2.01
N HIS A 124 -17.22 9.71 1.17
CA HIS A 124 -16.85 10.92 0.44
C HIS A 124 -16.80 12.14 1.37
N TYR A 125 -17.69 12.19 2.36
CA TYR A 125 -17.63 13.20 3.42
C TYR A 125 -16.41 13.01 4.31
N VAL A 126 -16.06 11.75 4.66
CA VAL A 126 -14.86 11.41 5.43
C VAL A 126 -13.56 11.67 4.65
N MET A 127 -13.60 11.66 3.31
CA MET A 127 -12.46 11.99 2.46
C MET A 127 -11.92 13.39 2.74
N ALA A 128 -12.77 14.39 2.98
CA ALA A 128 -12.34 15.77 3.18
C ALA A 128 -11.48 15.97 4.46
N PRO A 129 -11.91 15.53 5.67
CA PRO A 129 -11.05 15.58 6.84
C PRO A 129 -9.83 14.66 6.71
N TYR A 130 -9.95 13.52 6.01
CA TYR A 130 -8.79 12.67 5.71
C TYR A 130 -7.72 13.41 4.89
N VAL A 131 -8.09 14.02 3.76
CA VAL A 131 -7.15 14.78 2.92
C VAL A 131 -6.57 15.97 3.69
N ALA A 132 -7.38 16.73 4.43
CA ALA A 132 -6.88 17.82 5.26
C ALA A 132 -5.86 17.33 6.29
N LEU A 133 -6.10 16.15 6.88
CA LEU A 133 -5.17 15.53 7.83
C LEU A 133 -3.87 15.08 7.16
N ILE A 134 -3.90 14.58 5.93
CA ILE A 134 -2.70 14.29 5.14
C ILE A 134 -1.88 15.56 4.89
N VAL A 135 -2.52 16.69 4.57
CA VAL A 135 -1.83 17.99 4.45
C VAL A 135 -1.22 18.42 5.79
N ILE A 136 -1.92 18.23 6.92
CA ILE A 136 -1.39 18.50 8.27
C ILE A 136 -0.19 17.62 8.58
N VAL A 137 -0.23 16.33 8.23
CA VAL A 137 0.90 15.40 8.39
C VAL A 137 2.09 15.83 7.53
N GLY A 138 1.84 16.27 6.28
CA GLY A 138 2.85 16.87 5.41
C GLY A 138 3.47 18.13 6.05
N TRP A 139 2.64 19.00 6.62
CA TRP A 139 3.07 20.19 7.35
C TRP A 139 3.92 19.84 8.58
N LEU A 140 3.48 18.89 9.40
CA LEU A 140 4.25 18.41 10.56
C LEU A 140 5.59 17.81 10.12
N THR A 141 5.62 17.11 8.99
CA THR A 141 6.86 16.57 8.44
C THR A 141 7.81 17.69 8.01
N GLY A 142 7.32 18.74 7.35
CA GLY A 142 8.13 19.92 6.99
C GLY A 142 8.64 20.69 8.20
N ALA A 143 7.81 20.79 9.24
CA ALA A 143 8.21 21.37 10.52
C ALA A 143 9.34 20.55 11.15
N ALA A 144 9.20 19.22 11.18
CA ALA A 144 10.24 18.32 11.70
C ALA A 144 11.54 18.47 10.90
N LEU A 145 11.48 18.58 9.57
CA LEU A 145 12.65 18.75 8.71
C LEU A 145 13.45 20.01 9.00
N LEU A 146 12.77 21.15 9.20
CA LEU A 146 13.43 22.42 9.48
C LEU A 146 13.92 22.58 10.92
N LEU A 147 13.28 21.88 11.85
CA LEU A 147 13.67 21.88 13.26
C LEU A 147 14.73 20.82 13.57
N ALA A 148 14.84 19.77 12.77
CA ALA A 148 15.84 18.73 12.96
C ALA A 148 17.26 19.26 12.75
N ALA A 149 18.19 18.75 13.56
CA ALA A 149 19.61 19.07 13.44
C ALA A 149 20.27 18.47 12.18
N ASN A 150 19.65 17.46 11.56
CA ASN A 150 20.25 16.65 10.49
C ASN A 150 19.33 16.58 9.26
N ARG A 151 19.93 16.72 8.07
CA ARG A 151 19.27 16.62 6.76
C ARG A 151 18.65 15.23 6.50
N LEU A 152 19.16 14.20 7.18
CA LEU A 152 18.60 12.84 7.12
C LEU A 152 17.23 12.70 7.82
N ALA A 153 16.70 13.76 8.42
CA ALA A 153 15.31 13.81 8.88
C ALA A 153 14.28 13.63 7.75
N VAL A 154 14.69 13.73 6.47
CA VAL A 154 13.84 13.46 5.30
C VAL A 154 13.21 12.06 5.35
N LEU A 155 13.86 11.12 6.02
CA LEU A 155 13.40 9.75 6.16
C LEU A 155 12.08 9.63 6.94
N ILE A 156 11.73 10.66 7.73
CA ILE A 156 10.44 10.73 8.44
C ILE A 156 9.24 10.74 7.46
N LEU A 157 9.44 11.14 6.20
CA LEU A 157 8.41 11.10 5.14
C LEU A 157 7.91 9.68 4.82
N ALA A 158 8.67 8.63 5.16
CA ALA A 158 8.28 7.26 4.86
C ALA A 158 7.03 6.82 5.63
N LEU A 159 6.86 7.30 6.87
CA LEU A 159 5.79 6.88 7.76
C LEU A 159 4.40 7.31 7.23
N PRO A 160 4.17 8.58 6.83
CA PRO A 160 2.96 8.96 6.12
C PRO A 160 2.77 8.16 4.83
N GLY A 161 3.85 7.90 4.08
CA GLY A 161 3.82 7.12 2.85
C GLY A 161 3.24 5.71 3.03
N VAL A 162 3.63 4.99 4.10
CA VAL A 162 3.10 3.65 4.38
C VAL A 162 1.61 3.68 4.70
N MET A 163 1.14 4.67 5.46
CA MET A 163 -0.29 4.79 5.80
C MET A 163 -1.16 5.11 4.57
N LEU A 164 -0.61 5.87 3.61
CA LEU A 164 -1.31 6.31 2.39
C LEU A 164 -1.59 5.19 1.37
N LEU A 165 -0.92 4.05 1.49
CA LEU A 165 -0.97 2.96 0.49
C LEU A 165 -1.93 1.82 0.84
N HIS A 166 -2.70 1.93 1.92
CA HIS A 166 -3.59 0.86 2.37
C HIS A 166 -5.01 0.98 1.80
N GLU A 167 -5.54 -0.15 1.30
CA GLU A 167 -6.93 -0.29 0.83
C GLU A 167 -7.82 -0.66 2.03
N SER A 168 -8.46 0.33 2.65
CA SER A 168 -9.31 0.14 3.82
C SER A 168 -10.49 1.12 3.87
N SER A 169 -11.34 0.99 4.90
CA SER A 169 -12.47 1.88 5.11
C SER A 169 -12.00 3.31 5.42
N ALA A 170 -12.79 4.29 4.99
CA ALA A 170 -12.48 5.70 5.16
C ALA A 170 -12.25 6.08 6.64
N LEU A 171 -13.04 5.51 7.55
CA LEU A 171 -12.88 5.74 8.99
C LEU A 171 -11.60 5.12 9.55
N ALA A 172 -11.24 3.91 9.13
CA ALA A 172 -10.01 3.26 9.58
C ALA A 172 -8.76 4.03 9.11
N LEU A 173 -8.76 4.50 7.87
CA LEU A 173 -7.68 5.33 7.33
C LEU A 173 -7.61 6.70 8.01
N LEU A 174 -8.76 7.32 8.32
CA LEU A 174 -8.79 8.55 9.09
C LEU A 174 -8.20 8.35 10.49
N ALA A 175 -8.61 7.29 11.21
CA ALA A 175 -8.09 6.98 12.54
C ALA A 175 -6.57 6.73 12.53
N ALA A 176 -6.07 5.96 11.57
CA ALA A 176 -4.64 5.73 11.39
C ALA A 176 -3.88 7.04 11.09
N SER A 177 -4.47 7.92 10.29
CA SER A 177 -3.89 9.23 9.99
C SER A 177 -3.86 10.16 11.20
N VAL A 178 -4.85 10.07 12.11
CA VAL A 178 -4.85 10.82 13.38
C VAL A 178 -3.71 10.34 14.26
N ALA A 179 -3.52 9.02 14.40
CA ALA A 179 -2.40 8.47 15.16
C ALA A 179 -1.05 8.91 14.58
N CYS A 180 -0.91 8.91 13.24
CA CYS A 180 0.27 9.41 12.55
C CYS A 180 0.51 10.90 12.83
N ALA A 181 -0.53 11.74 12.73
CA ALA A 181 -0.45 13.17 13.02
C ALA A 181 -0.04 13.45 14.48
N LEU A 182 -0.57 12.70 15.45
CA LEU A 182 -0.20 12.84 16.85
C LEU A 182 1.26 12.47 17.10
N LEU A 183 1.74 11.37 16.52
CA LEU A 183 3.15 10.97 16.61
C LEU A 183 4.06 12.03 15.99
N MET A 184 3.69 12.54 14.81
CA MET A 184 4.44 13.59 14.13
C MET A 184 4.42 14.91 14.92
N ALA A 185 3.29 15.29 15.52
CA ALA A 185 3.21 16.44 16.41
C ALA A 185 4.11 16.29 17.64
N ALA A 186 4.19 15.08 18.21
CA ALA A 186 5.11 14.76 19.29
C ALA A 186 6.59 14.91 18.88
N VAL A 187 6.97 14.47 17.67
CA VAL A 187 8.33 14.62 17.11
C VAL A 187 8.70 16.09 16.93
N VAL A 188 7.80 16.87 16.32
CA VAL A 188 7.98 18.32 16.12
C VAL A 188 8.07 19.01 17.48
N TYR A 189 7.17 18.68 18.40
CA TYR A 189 7.17 19.23 19.75
C TYR A 189 8.48 18.95 20.45
N ALA A 190 9.01 17.72 20.42
CA ALA A 190 10.30 17.36 21.01
C ALA A 190 11.47 18.18 20.43
N SER A 191 11.40 18.52 19.14
CA SER A 191 12.40 19.32 18.42
C SER A 191 12.24 20.83 18.62
N PHE A 192 11.11 21.30 19.14
CA PHE A 192 10.76 22.72 19.32
C PHE A 192 11.49 23.38 20.51
N LYS A 193 12.80 23.58 20.45
CA LYS A 193 13.62 24.08 21.57
C LYS A 193 14.62 25.18 21.19
N PRO A 194 15.19 25.94 22.15
CA PRO A 194 16.10 27.05 21.86
C PRO A 194 17.31 26.65 21.02
N ASN A 195 18.00 25.59 21.43
CA ASN A 195 19.13 25.05 20.68
C ASN A 195 18.68 23.86 19.82
N ARG A 196 18.54 24.08 18.52
CA ARG A 196 18.15 23.03 17.55
C ARG A 196 19.24 21.98 17.32
N ALA A 197 20.50 22.29 17.66
CA ALA A 197 21.62 21.38 17.46
C ALA A 197 21.81 20.37 18.60
N THR A 198 21.05 20.49 19.69
CA THR A 198 21.10 19.52 20.79
C THR A 198 20.17 18.33 20.51
N PRO A 199 20.60 17.10 20.86
CA PRO A 199 19.73 15.91 20.75
C PRO A 199 18.50 16.05 21.67
N PRO A 200 17.38 15.35 21.42
CA PRO A 200 16.18 15.42 22.26
C PRO A 200 16.48 15.18 23.74
N ASP A 201 15.85 15.97 24.62
CA ASP A 201 16.06 15.87 26.06
C ASP A 201 15.05 14.87 26.67
N GLY A 202 15.56 13.87 27.38
CA GLY A 202 14.76 12.83 28.02
C GLY A 202 14.53 11.57 27.16
N SER A 203 14.23 10.46 27.83
CA SER A 203 14.04 9.14 27.21
C SER A 203 12.85 9.14 26.25
N LEU A 204 11.71 9.67 26.67
CA LEU A 204 10.49 9.71 25.86
C LEU A 204 10.69 10.53 24.56
N ALA A 205 11.29 11.71 24.65
CA ALA A 205 11.57 12.55 23.48
C ALA A 205 12.54 11.87 22.51
N THR A 206 13.52 11.12 23.04
CA THR A 206 14.44 10.33 22.23
C THR A 206 13.71 9.22 21.48
N VAL A 207 12.84 8.47 22.16
CA VAL A 207 12.04 7.40 21.54
C VAL A 207 11.12 7.97 20.46
N LEU A 208 10.39 9.05 20.76
CA LEU A 208 9.46 9.68 19.81
C LEU A 208 10.18 10.17 18.55
N ALA A 209 11.38 10.73 18.67
CA ALA A 209 12.19 11.14 17.51
C ALA A 209 12.82 9.95 16.77
N ALA A 210 13.19 8.88 17.48
CA ALA A 210 13.82 7.71 16.90
C ALA A 210 12.84 6.86 16.09
N VAL A 211 11.61 6.65 16.56
CA VAL A 211 10.64 5.72 15.92
C VAL A 211 10.41 6.02 14.43
N PRO A 212 10.04 7.26 14.00
CA PRO A 212 9.83 7.55 12.58
C PRO A 212 11.12 7.46 11.76
N LEU A 213 12.28 7.74 12.38
CA LEU A 213 13.58 7.68 11.72
C LEU A 213 14.03 6.23 11.49
N VAL A 214 13.84 5.35 12.47
CA VAL A 214 14.12 3.91 12.35
C VAL A 214 13.23 3.30 11.28
N LEU A 215 11.93 3.60 11.28
CA LEU A 215 11.00 3.14 10.25
C LEU A 215 11.37 3.71 8.87
N GLY A 216 11.73 4.99 8.79
CA GLY A 216 12.15 5.62 7.56
C GLY A 216 13.41 5.01 6.95
N LEU A 217 14.43 4.73 7.78
CA LEU A 217 15.63 4.02 7.36
C LEU A 217 15.30 2.60 6.90
N TYR A 218 14.47 1.89 7.66
CA TYR A 218 14.06 0.53 7.34
C TYR A 218 13.30 0.43 6.02
N LEU A 219 12.44 1.39 5.70
CA LEU A 219 11.64 1.36 4.47
C LEU A 219 12.44 1.84 3.26
N LEU A 220 13.12 2.98 3.40
CA LEU A 220 13.71 3.67 2.25
C LEU A 220 15.07 3.11 1.84
N VAL A 221 15.89 2.64 2.78
CA VAL A 221 17.24 2.12 2.45
C VAL A 221 17.16 0.85 1.60
N PRO A 222 16.46 -0.23 1.99
CA PRO A 222 16.37 -1.42 1.16
C PRO A 222 15.60 -1.16 -0.13
N ALA A 223 14.54 -0.33 -0.11
CA ALA A 223 13.82 0.05 -1.33
C ALA A 223 14.72 0.79 -2.32
N SER A 224 15.54 1.74 -1.84
CA SER A 224 16.49 2.48 -2.69
C SER A 224 17.62 1.59 -3.20
N ALA A 225 18.11 0.66 -2.37
CA ALA A 225 19.13 -0.30 -2.78
C ALA A 225 18.61 -1.25 -3.87
N LEU A 226 17.40 -1.81 -3.67
CA LEU A 226 16.77 -2.68 -4.66
C LEU A 226 16.49 -1.93 -5.96
N PHE A 227 15.93 -0.72 -5.86
CA PHE A 227 15.71 0.13 -7.03
C PHE A 227 17.03 0.43 -7.77
N GLY A 228 18.09 0.78 -7.04
CA GLY A 228 19.41 1.05 -7.63
C GLY A 228 20.00 -0.16 -8.33
N VAL A 229 19.89 -1.35 -7.74
CA VAL A 229 20.33 -2.61 -8.38
C VAL A 229 19.51 -2.90 -9.64
N GLN A 230 18.18 -2.87 -9.55
CA GLN A 230 17.31 -3.13 -10.70
C GLN A 230 17.51 -2.12 -11.82
N TRP A 231 17.69 -0.84 -11.48
CA TRP A 231 18.00 0.20 -12.45
C TRP A 231 19.38 -0.01 -13.10
N GLY A 232 20.40 -0.37 -12.32
CA GLY A 232 21.75 -0.66 -12.83
C GLY A 232 21.74 -1.85 -13.79
N VAL A 233 21.09 -2.95 -13.41
CA VAL A 233 20.92 -4.14 -14.27
C VAL A 233 20.13 -3.79 -15.55
N SER A 234 19.07 -2.97 -15.42
CA SER A 234 18.29 -2.49 -16.57
C SER A 234 19.13 -1.63 -17.52
N ALA A 235 19.97 -0.74 -16.99
CA ALA A 235 20.83 0.14 -17.77
C ALA A 235 21.89 -0.65 -18.54
N MET A 236 22.34 -1.79 -18.00
CA MET A 236 23.26 -2.72 -18.66
C MET A 236 22.58 -3.60 -19.72
N ARG A 237 21.25 -3.56 -19.86
CA ARG A 237 20.43 -4.48 -20.69
C ARG A 237 20.54 -5.96 -20.31
N ASP A 238 21.04 -6.23 -19.11
CA ASP A 238 21.17 -7.59 -18.54
C ASP A 238 19.99 -7.93 -17.61
N HIS A 239 18.86 -7.26 -17.78
CA HIS A 239 17.69 -7.54 -16.96
C HIS A 239 17.15 -8.92 -17.29
N ALA A 240 16.95 -9.75 -16.26
CA ALA A 240 16.44 -11.11 -16.39
C ALA A 240 15.16 -11.21 -17.26
N TYR A 241 14.33 -10.17 -17.30
CA TYR A 241 13.13 -10.14 -18.14
C TYR A 241 13.39 -9.91 -19.64
N GLN A 242 14.57 -9.40 -20.02
CA GLN A 242 14.98 -9.19 -21.42
C GLN A 242 15.68 -10.45 -21.98
N ALA A 243 16.46 -11.14 -21.16
CA ALA A 243 17.14 -12.39 -21.51
C ALA A 243 16.89 -13.46 -20.43
N PRO A 244 15.69 -14.09 -20.41
CA PRO A 244 15.35 -15.07 -19.38
C PRO A 244 16.21 -16.32 -19.48
N VAL A 245 16.79 -16.73 -18.35
CA VAL A 245 17.55 -17.98 -18.23
C VAL A 245 16.60 -19.16 -18.01
N PRO A 246 16.78 -20.31 -18.67
CA PRO A 246 15.94 -21.48 -18.46
C PRO A 246 15.86 -21.93 -16.99
N GLY A 247 14.67 -22.31 -16.54
CA GLY A 247 14.36 -22.73 -15.18
C GLY A 247 14.16 -21.58 -14.18
N THR A 248 14.20 -20.32 -14.62
CA THR A 248 14.09 -19.15 -13.72
C THR A 248 12.69 -18.52 -13.72
N ASP A 249 12.40 -17.69 -12.71
CA ASP A 249 11.14 -16.93 -12.64
C ASP A 249 10.90 -16.05 -13.89
N ALA A 250 11.97 -15.49 -14.47
CA ALA A 250 11.85 -14.67 -15.66
C ALA A 250 11.38 -15.49 -16.87
N GLU A 251 11.90 -16.72 -17.04
CA GLU A 251 11.42 -17.64 -18.08
C GLU A 251 9.94 -17.94 -17.88
N VAL A 252 9.52 -18.32 -16.68
CA VAL A 252 8.12 -18.67 -16.38
C VAL A 252 7.15 -17.52 -16.65
N ARG A 253 7.55 -16.28 -16.32
CA ARG A 253 6.74 -15.08 -16.56
C ARG A 253 6.62 -14.75 -18.05
N ASN A 254 7.70 -14.94 -18.81
CA ASN A 254 7.76 -14.61 -20.23
C ASN A 254 7.28 -15.75 -21.16
N ALA A 255 7.28 -17.00 -20.69
CA ALA A 255 6.94 -18.17 -21.49
C ALA A 255 5.49 -18.12 -22.00
N ARG A 256 5.26 -18.64 -23.20
CA ARG A 256 3.89 -18.90 -23.68
C ARG A 256 3.29 -20.07 -22.90
N SER A 257 1.97 -20.09 -22.75
CA SER A 257 1.29 -21.13 -21.95
C SER A 257 1.59 -22.55 -22.41
N GLY A 258 1.64 -22.79 -23.73
CA GLY A 258 1.99 -24.10 -24.29
C GLY A 258 3.45 -24.50 -24.04
N ASP A 259 4.37 -23.54 -24.10
CA ASP A 259 5.80 -23.78 -23.81
C ASP A 259 5.97 -24.14 -22.34
N LEU A 260 5.34 -23.37 -21.45
CA LEU A 260 5.41 -23.59 -20.01
C LEU A 260 4.83 -24.95 -19.59
N LEU A 261 3.71 -25.37 -20.20
CA LEU A 261 3.14 -26.70 -20.00
C LEU A 261 4.08 -27.80 -20.50
N ARG A 262 4.69 -27.65 -21.67
CA ARG A 262 5.68 -28.60 -22.20
C ARG A 262 6.91 -28.71 -21.30
N ASP A 263 7.41 -27.58 -20.82
CA ASP A 263 8.56 -27.53 -19.92
C ASP A 263 8.27 -28.19 -18.58
N GLY A 264 7.05 -28.01 -18.06
CA GLY A 264 6.57 -28.69 -16.86
C GLY A 264 6.47 -30.22 -17.02
N LEU A 265 6.25 -30.72 -18.24
CA LEU A 265 6.14 -32.15 -18.54
C LEU A 265 7.49 -32.84 -18.81
N ARG A 266 8.62 -32.12 -18.92
CA ARG A 266 9.93 -32.71 -19.27
C ARG A 266 10.43 -33.76 -18.27
N GLY A 267 9.97 -33.69 -17.01
CA GLY A 267 10.29 -34.66 -15.95
C GLY A 267 9.12 -35.56 -15.55
N ALA A 268 8.05 -35.61 -16.36
CA ALA A 268 6.88 -36.42 -16.05
C ALA A 268 7.17 -37.92 -16.19
N THR A 269 6.73 -38.72 -15.22
CA THR A 269 6.84 -40.19 -15.25
C THR A 269 5.58 -40.87 -15.78
N ASP A 270 4.49 -40.12 -16.00
CA ASP A 270 3.23 -40.66 -16.55
C ASP A 270 3.44 -41.11 -18.00
N ALA A 271 3.03 -42.35 -18.32
CA ALA A 271 3.15 -42.93 -19.65
C ALA A 271 2.44 -42.10 -20.75
N ARG A 272 1.46 -41.27 -20.38
CA ARG A 272 0.73 -40.39 -21.31
C ARG A 272 1.45 -39.08 -21.61
N ALA A 273 2.52 -38.74 -20.89
CA ALA A 273 3.19 -37.45 -21.01
C ALA A 273 3.68 -37.16 -22.44
N GLU A 274 4.21 -38.16 -23.15
CA GLU A 274 4.64 -38.00 -24.54
C GLU A 274 3.49 -37.65 -25.48
N ARG A 275 2.30 -38.24 -25.27
CA ARG A 275 1.11 -37.93 -26.06
C ARG A 275 0.70 -36.48 -25.82
N TRP A 276 0.64 -36.05 -24.56
CA TRP A 276 0.26 -34.69 -24.23
C TRP A 276 1.24 -33.65 -24.80
N GLN A 277 2.54 -33.93 -24.80
CA GLN A 277 3.54 -33.06 -25.44
C GLN A 277 3.30 -32.90 -26.96
N ARG A 278 2.80 -33.93 -27.65
CA ARG A 278 2.43 -33.88 -29.08
C ARG A 278 1.11 -33.15 -29.34
N GLU A 279 0.19 -33.16 -28.37
CA GLU A 279 -1.13 -32.54 -28.47
C GLU A 279 -1.13 -31.05 -28.09
N LEU A 280 -0.26 -30.63 -27.16
CA LEU A 280 -0.16 -29.24 -26.69
C LEU A 280 0.00 -28.18 -27.81
N PRO A 281 0.74 -28.41 -28.91
CA PRO A 281 0.82 -27.47 -30.04
C PRO A 281 -0.47 -27.33 -30.85
N GLN A 282 -1.42 -28.27 -30.71
CA GLN A 282 -2.68 -28.32 -31.47
C GLN A 282 -3.83 -27.67 -30.71
N VAL A 283 -3.65 -27.39 -29.41
CA VAL A 283 -4.64 -26.75 -28.55
C VAL A 283 -4.18 -25.33 -28.22
N THR A 284 -5.12 -24.48 -27.76
CA THR A 284 -4.81 -23.12 -27.31
C THR A 284 -4.93 -23.05 -25.79
N PRO A 285 -3.83 -23.18 -25.04
CA PRO A 285 -3.89 -23.13 -23.59
C PRO A 285 -4.30 -21.75 -23.11
N GLN A 286 -5.10 -21.73 -22.05
CA GLN A 286 -5.61 -20.52 -21.42
C GLN A 286 -4.73 -20.13 -20.25
N ARG A 287 -4.28 -18.88 -20.24
CA ARG A 287 -3.54 -18.29 -19.11
C ARG A 287 -4.54 -17.70 -18.12
N LEU A 288 -4.58 -18.28 -16.93
CA LEU A 288 -5.33 -17.81 -15.78
C LEU A 288 -4.33 -17.14 -14.82
N MET A 289 -4.03 -15.84 -15.02
CA MET A 289 -3.57 -14.92 -13.94
C MET A 289 -3.07 -13.57 -14.47
N GLN A 290 -3.48 -12.50 -13.78
CA GLN A 290 -2.65 -11.48 -13.13
C GLN A 290 -3.64 -10.47 -12.52
N LEU A 291 -3.45 -10.10 -11.26
CA LEU A 291 -4.35 -9.30 -10.40
C LEU A 291 -5.44 -10.13 -9.69
N PRO A 292 -5.21 -10.49 -8.42
CA PRO A 292 -6.31 -10.77 -7.49
C PRO A 292 -7.47 -9.80 -7.66
N VAL A 293 -8.69 -10.34 -7.58
CA VAL A 293 -9.82 -9.50 -7.19
C VAL A 293 -9.68 -9.25 -5.69
N ILE A 294 -9.36 -8.01 -5.32
CA ILE A 294 -9.39 -7.58 -3.93
C ILE A 294 -10.77 -7.00 -3.69
N PHE A 295 -11.61 -7.71 -2.95
CA PHE A 295 -12.96 -7.23 -2.66
C PHE A 295 -12.91 -5.96 -1.82
N GLY A 296 -13.73 -4.99 -2.19
CA GLY A 296 -13.86 -3.78 -1.41
C GLY A 296 -14.37 -4.06 0.01
N VAL A 297 -13.88 -3.31 0.99
CA VAL A 297 -14.54 -3.25 2.31
C VAL A 297 -15.67 -2.22 2.29
N PRO A 298 -16.71 -2.37 3.14
CA PRO A 298 -17.72 -1.32 3.31
C PRO A 298 -17.06 0.03 3.60
N GLN A 299 -17.60 1.09 2.99
CA GLN A 299 -17.06 2.46 3.10
C GLN A 299 -15.56 2.58 2.73
N GLN A 300 -15.03 1.72 1.86
CA GLN A 300 -13.65 1.83 1.36
C GLN A 300 -13.42 3.19 0.69
N LEU A 301 -12.35 3.88 1.09
CA LEU A 301 -12.04 5.20 0.54
C LEU A 301 -11.41 5.12 -0.85
N SER A 302 -10.58 4.11 -1.07
CA SER A 302 -9.92 3.91 -2.35
C SER A 302 -10.88 3.36 -3.40
N ASN A 303 -10.85 3.97 -4.59
CA ASN A 303 -11.61 3.51 -5.74
C ASN A 303 -10.76 2.54 -6.57
N LYS A 304 -10.62 1.32 -6.06
CA LYS A 304 -10.10 0.19 -6.81
C LYS A 304 -11.28 -0.70 -7.17
N ASP A 305 -11.45 -0.97 -8.45
CA ASP A 305 -12.55 -1.79 -8.97
C ASP A 305 -13.94 -1.31 -8.56
N THR A 306 -14.13 0.03 -8.45
CA THR A 306 -15.40 0.61 -8.03
C THR A 306 -16.54 0.09 -8.91
N PRO A 307 -17.60 -0.51 -8.33
CA PRO A 307 -18.56 -1.28 -9.10
C PRO A 307 -19.47 -0.31 -9.86
N ARG A 308 -19.10 -0.02 -11.11
CA ARG A 308 -19.80 0.91 -12.00
C ARG A 308 -19.91 0.33 -13.41
N GLY A 309 -21.06 0.50 -14.03
CA GLY A 309 -21.34 0.05 -15.39
C GLY A 309 -22.38 0.92 -16.08
N LYS A 310 -22.60 0.68 -17.37
CA LYS A 310 -23.75 1.22 -18.10
C LYS A 310 -24.80 0.13 -18.24
N VAL A 311 -26.07 0.52 -18.13
CA VAL A 311 -27.21 -0.34 -18.45
C VAL A 311 -27.92 0.31 -19.63
N GLY A 312 -27.84 -0.32 -20.80
CA GLY A 312 -28.21 0.32 -22.06
C GLY A 312 -27.40 1.59 -22.36
N ASP A 313 -27.98 2.49 -23.15
CA ASP A 313 -27.28 3.69 -23.64
C ASP A 313 -27.43 4.91 -22.71
N THR A 314 -28.50 4.96 -21.92
CA THR A 314 -28.86 6.15 -21.14
C THR A 314 -28.74 5.97 -19.64
N GLN A 315 -28.52 4.75 -19.12
CA GLN A 315 -28.50 4.52 -17.67
C GLN A 315 -27.11 4.14 -17.15
N LEU A 316 -26.83 4.61 -15.95
CA LEU A 316 -25.60 4.36 -15.23
C LEU A 316 -25.89 3.54 -13.98
N LEU A 317 -25.23 2.39 -13.88
CA LEU A 317 -25.22 1.54 -12.70
C LEU A 317 -24.05 1.95 -11.81
N SER A 318 -24.30 2.34 -10.57
CA SER A 318 -23.26 2.69 -9.59
C SER A 318 -23.57 2.06 -8.23
N PHE A 319 -22.55 1.58 -7.52
CA PHE A 319 -22.73 0.97 -6.19
C PHE A 319 -22.66 2.01 -5.07
N SER A 320 -23.67 2.02 -4.18
CA SER A 320 -23.68 2.81 -2.95
C SER A 320 -23.14 1.98 -1.79
N HIS A 321 -22.14 2.52 -1.10
CA HIS A 321 -21.59 1.92 0.12
C HIS A 321 -22.46 2.18 1.36
N ASP A 322 -23.33 3.19 1.34
CA ASP A 322 -24.25 3.46 2.46
C ASP A 322 -25.38 2.44 2.50
N THR A 323 -26.01 2.17 1.36
CA THR A 323 -27.10 1.18 1.28
C THR A 323 -26.61 -0.23 0.95
N MET A 324 -25.34 -0.39 0.55
CA MET A 324 -24.78 -1.65 0.03
C MET A 324 -25.63 -2.24 -1.10
N ARG A 325 -26.04 -1.38 -2.05
CA ARG A 325 -26.89 -1.71 -3.21
C ARG A 325 -26.40 -0.96 -4.44
N PHE A 326 -26.77 -1.45 -5.61
CA PHE A 326 -26.60 -0.65 -6.82
C PHE A 326 -27.74 0.35 -6.98
N VAL A 327 -27.42 1.52 -7.51
CA VAL A 327 -28.38 2.54 -7.93
C VAL A 327 -28.23 2.72 -9.43
N VAL A 328 -29.36 2.65 -10.13
CA VAL A 328 -29.47 2.91 -11.56
C VAL A 328 -29.97 4.33 -11.73
N THR A 329 -29.17 5.14 -12.40
CA THR A 329 -29.44 6.56 -12.62
C THR A 329 -29.54 6.84 -14.11
N ASP A 330 -30.56 7.58 -14.53
CA ASP A 330 -30.66 8.06 -15.90
C ASP A 330 -29.63 9.18 -16.13
N MET A 331 -28.79 9.05 -17.15
CA MET A 331 -27.69 9.98 -17.43
C MET A 331 -28.16 11.31 -18.02
N ALA A 332 -29.37 11.38 -18.60
CA ALA A 332 -29.91 12.60 -19.20
C ALA A 332 -30.62 13.47 -18.17
N THR A 333 -31.43 12.85 -17.31
CA THR A 333 -32.24 13.54 -16.29
C THR A 333 -31.56 13.58 -14.92
N GLY A 334 -30.63 12.65 -14.66
CA GLY A 334 -30.05 12.46 -13.34
C GLY A 334 -30.99 11.83 -12.32
N ALA A 335 -32.18 11.39 -12.73
CA ALA A 335 -33.11 10.75 -11.80
C ALA A 335 -32.65 9.33 -11.47
N THR A 336 -32.80 8.95 -10.20
CA THR A 336 -32.70 7.54 -9.80
C THR A 336 -33.88 6.79 -10.39
N VAL A 337 -33.59 5.83 -11.27
CA VAL A 337 -34.60 4.98 -11.93
C VAL A 337 -34.95 3.78 -11.06
N ALA A 338 -33.92 3.15 -10.47
CA ALA A 338 -34.08 1.95 -9.68
C ALA A 338 -32.94 1.76 -8.68
N THR A 339 -33.20 0.98 -7.63
CA THR A 339 -32.17 0.43 -6.76
C THR A 339 -32.19 -1.09 -6.87
N LEU A 340 -31.02 -1.71 -6.98
CA LEU A 340 -30.87 -3.15 -7.16
C LEU A 340 -30.14 -3.76 -5.95
N GLY A 341 -30.81 -4.68 -5.27
CA GLY A 341 -30.18 -5.62 -4.36
C GLY A 341 -29.75 -6.90 -5.10
N PRO A 342 -29.25 -7.93 -4.38
CA PRO A 342 -28.91 -9.21 -4.99
C PRO A 342 -30.13 -9.90 -5.63
N ASP A 343 -31.32 -9.64 -5.12
CA ASP A 343 -32.57 -10.24 -5.62
C ASP A 343 -33.23 -9.45 -6.77
N GLY A 344 -32.61 -8.35 -7.24
CA GLY A 344 -33.07 -7.55 -8.37
C GLY A 344 -33.62 -6.17 -8.02
N ILE A 345 -34.46 -5.61 -8.91
CA ILE A 345 -35.03 -4.24 -8.76
C ILE A 345 -35.94 -4.13 -7.54
N GLY A 346 -35.76 -3.04 -6.80
CA GLY A 346 -36.67 -2.61 -5.75
C GLY A 346 -36.54 -3.41 -4.46
N THR A 347 -35.57 -4.33 -4.39
CA THR A 347 -35.40 -5.15 -3.20
C THR A 347 -34.68 -4.37 -2.10
N ALA A 348 -35.18 -4.53 -0.88
CA ALA A 348 -34.56 -3.97 0.32
C ALA A 348 -33.36 -4.79 0.83
N THR A 349 -32.99 -5.87 0.14
CA THR A 349 -31.85 -6.68 0.50
C THR A 349 -30.55 -5.97 0.11
N ALA A 350 -29.66 -5.79 1.08
CA ALA A 350 -28.31 -5.28 0.84
C ALA A 350 -27.41 -6.43 0.38
N PHE A 351 -26.42 -6.11 -0.45
CA PHE A 351 -25.34 -7.05 -0.75
C PHE A 351 -24.55 -7.34 0.54
N PRO A 352 -24.16 -8.60 0.78
CA PRO A 352 -23.40 -8.97 1.99
C PRO A 352 -21.95 -8.44 1.98
N ALA A 353 -21.44 -8.06 0.80
CA ALA A 353 -20.10 -7.50 0.61
C ALA A 353 -20.11 -6.52 -0.57
N VAL A 354 -19.06 -5.71 -0.71
CA VAL A 354 -18.89 -4.84 -1.88
C VAL A 354 -18.57 -5.75 -3.09
N PRO A 355 -19.42 -5.77 -4.13
CA PRO A 355 -19.21 -6.62 -5.29
C PRO A 355 -18.04 -6.09 -6.14
N ALA A 356 -17.38 -6.96 -6.90
CA ALA A 356 -16.47 -6.56 -7.97
C ALA A 356 -17.13 -6.76 -9.34
N LEU A 357 -17.08 -5.76 -10.22
CA LEU A 357 -17.57 -5.89 -11.60
C LEU A 357 -16.44 -6.29 -12.55
N VAL A 358 -16.33 -7.59 -12.81
CA VAL A 358 -15.26 -8.18 -13.64
C VAL A 358 -15.83 -8.92 -14.86
N GLY A 359 -16.78 -8.28 -15.55
CA GLY A 359 -17.62 -8.88 -16.59
C GLY A 359 -18.81 -9.68 -16.04
N LYS A 360 -18.69 -10.14 -14.79
CA LYS A 360 -19.76 -10.65 -13.93
C LYS A 360 -19.76 -9.86 -12.62
N VAL A 361 -20.82 -10.00 -11.83
CA VAL A 361 -20.84 -9.49 -10.45
C VAL A 361 -20.27 -10.56 -9.54
N LEU A 362 -19.08 -10.29 -9.00
CA LEU A 362 -18.38 -11.21 -8.13
C LEU A 362 -18.49 -10.75 -6.68
N LEU A 363 -19.01 -11.61 -5.82
CA LEU A 363 -18.95 -11.52 -4.37
C LEU A 363 -17.94 -12.55 -3.84
N PRO A 364 -17.50 -12.46 -2.58
CA PRO A 364 -16.57 -13.43 -2.00
C PRO A 364 -17.01 -14.89 -2.21
N HIS A 365 -18.30 -15.19 -2.08
CA HIS A 365 -18.83 -16.55 -2.16
C HIS A 365 -19.82 -16.78 -3.30
N THR A 366 -20.07 -15.80 -4.16
CA THR A 366 -21.13 -15.90 -5.17
C THR A 366 -20.73 -15.19 -6.45
N VAL A 367 -21.00 -15.83 -7.59
CA VAL A 367 -20.86 -15.23 -8.91
C VAL A 367 -22.25 -15.03 -9.47
N MET A 368 -22.53 -13.81 -9.93
CA MET A 368 -23.83 -13.46 -10.48
C MET A 368 -23.66 -12.81 -11.86
N GLN A 369 -24.66 -12.97 -12.72
CA GLN A 369 -24.76 -12.28 -13.99
C GLN A 369 -25.91 -11.28 -13.93
N PHE A 370 -25.65 -10.06 -14.38
CA PHE A 370 -26.73 -9.10 -14.59
C PHE A 370 -27.53 -9.54 -15.82
N ASN A 371 -28.82 -9.76 -15.64
CA ASN A 371 -29.77 -10.04 -16.71
C ASN A 371 -30.40 -8.69 -17.11
N ASN A 372 -30.19 -8.27 -18.36
CA ASN A 372 -30.69 -7.00 -18.88
C ASN A 372 -32.21 -6.98 -19.03
N ASP A 373 -32.83 -8.12 -19.37
CA ASP A 373 -34.26 -8.22 -19.68
C ASP A 373 -35.11 -8.04 -18.43
N ASN A 374 -34.72 -8.66 -17.32
CA ASN A 374 -35.41 -8.55 -16.03
C ASN A 374 -34.75 -7.56 -15.08
N SER A 375 -33.63 -6.94 -15.49
CA SER A 375 -32.83 -6.01 -14.68
C SER A 375 -32.50 -6.57 -13.29
N GLY A 376 -32.29 -7.89 -13.20
CA GLY A 376 -32.00 -8.62 -11.98
C GLY A 376 -30.63 -9.29 -12.03
N PHE A 377 -30.23 -9.90 -10.92
CA PHE A 377 -29.02 -10.73 -10.89
C PHE A 377 -29.41 -12.20 -10.87
N MET A 378 -28.84 -12.97 -11.78
CA MET A 378 -28.93 -14.42 -11.77
C MET A 378 -27.67 -14.99 -11.12
N THR A 379 -27.83 -15.79 -10.07
CA THR A 379 -26.72 -16.52 -9.47
C THR A 379 -26.23 -17.61 -10.41
N LEU A 380 -24.96 -17.51 -10.80
CA LEU A 380 -24.28 -18.50 -11.64
C LEU A 380 -23.67 -19.61 -10.79
N ALA A 381 -22.96 -19.26 -9.71
CA ALA A 381 -22.31 -20.22 -8.83
C ALA A 381 -22.21 -19.67 -7.41
N THR A 382 -22.23 -20.58 -6.44
CA THR A 382 -22.05 -20.27 -5.01
C THR A 382 -21.01 -21.20 -4.42
N LEU A 383 -20.14 -20.66 -3.57
CA LEU A 383 -19.14 -21.40 -2.81
C LEU A 383 -19.63 -21.68 -1.38
N PRO A 384 -19.06 -22.70 -0.72
CA PRO A 384 -19.12 -22.83 0.73
C PRO A 384 -18.62 -21.57 1.46
N ALA A 385 -19.10 -21.35 2.69
CA ALA A 385 -18.78 -20.16 3.48
C ALA A 385 -17.29 -20.04 3.88
N ASP A 386 -16.53 -21.14 3.81
CA ASP A 386 -15.11 -21.20 4.17
C ASP A 386 -14.17 -21.13 2.96
N GLU A 387 -14.70 -20.84 1.77
CA GLU A 387 -13.99 -20.74 0.50
C GLU A 387 -14.39 -19.45 -0.24
N GLN A 388 -13.43 -18.69 -0.76
CA GLN A 388 -13.68 -17.41 -1.42
C GLN A 388 -13.10 -17.36 -2.83
N TYR A 389 -13.79 -16.70 -3.76
CA TYR A 389 -13.25 -16.38 -5.09
C TYR A 389 -12.11 -15.38 -4.99
N VAL A 390 -11.07 -15.53 -5.81
CA VAL A 390 -9.86 -14.69 -5.70
C VAL A 390 -9.38 -14.10 -7.02
N ALA A 391 -10.00 -14.49 -8.13
CA ALA A 391 -9.68 -13.97 -9.46
C ALA A 391 -10.94 -13.79 -10.31
N ARG A 392 -10.79 -12.97 -11.35
CA ARG A 392 -11.82 -12.80 -12.38
C ARG A 392 -12.15 -14.15 -13.05
N PRO A 393 -13.44 -14.47 -13.27
CA PRO A 393 -13.84 -15.63 -14.07
C PRO A 393 -13.29 -15.53 -15.49
N VAL A 394 -12.74 -16.63 -16.01
CA VAL A 394 -12.27 -16.72 -17.40
C VAL A 394 -13.12 -17.72 -18.13
N GLU A 395 -13.83 -17.25 -19.15
CA GLU A 395 -14.74 -18.05 -19.97
C GLU A 395 -14.06 -18.33 -21.31
N PHE A 396 -14.04 -19.60 -21.72
CA PHE A 396 -13.57 -20.03 -23.04
C PHE A 396 -14.44 -21.17 -23.57
N GLY A 397 -15.04 -20.95 -24.75
CA GLY A 397 -16.03 -21.86 -25.29
C GLY A 397 -17.18 -22.11 -24.30
N TYR A 398 -17.40 -23.39 -23.96
CA TYR A 398 -18.44 -23.82 -23.03
C TYR A 398 -17.92 -24.09 -21.61
N THR A 399 -16.85 -23.41 -21.20
CA THR A 399 -16.23 -23.60 -19.88
C THR A 399 -15.88 -22.27 -19.23
N ALA A 400 -16.26 -22.12 -17.96
CA ALA A 400 -15.85 -21.01 -17.11
C ALA A 400 -14.90 -21.54 -16.04
N MET A 401 -13.71 -20.95 -15.96
CA MET A 401 -12.74 -21.22 -14.90
C MET A 401 -12.85 -20.17 -13.82
N LEU A 402 -13.00 -20.61 -12.59
CA LEU A 402 -13.03 -19.77 -11.41
C LEU A 402 -11.97 -20.23 -10.42
N LEU A 403 -11.16 -19.29 -9.94
CA LEU A 403 -10.12 -19.54 -8.95
C LEU A 403 -10.64 -19.13 -7.57
N THR A 404 -10.47 -20.00 -6.60
CA THR A 404 -10.73 -19.74 -5.18
C THR A 404 -9.43 -19.73 -4.38
N ASP A 405 -9.51 -19.43 -3.08
CA ASP A 405 -8.39 -19.53 -2.15
C ASP A 405 -7.93 -20.98 -1.89
N ARG A 406 -8.71 -21.98 -2.32
CA ARG A 406 -8.43 -23.41 -2.09
C ARG A 406 -8.27 -24.25 -3.35
N ARG A 407 -8.94 -23.90 -4.44
CA ARG A 407 -8.97 -24.71 -5.68
C ARG A 407 -9.26 -23.89 -6.93
N LEU A 408 -8.92 -24.47 -8.08
CA LEU A 408 -9.42 -24.06 -9.38
C LEU A 408 -10.65 -24.89 -9.71
N ILE A 409 -11.75 -24.25 -10.10
CA ILE A 409 -13.01 -24.91 -10.46
C ILE A 409 -13.33 -24.65 -11.92
N ALA A 410 -13.60 -25.71 -12.67
CA ALA A 410 -14.08 -25.64 -14.05
C ALA A 410 -15.58 -25.89 -14.08
N TYR A 411 -16.33 -24.93 -14.58
CA TYR A 411 -17.77 -25.02 -14.75
C TYR A 411 -18.13 -25.18 -16.23
N ALA A 412 -19.16 -25.99 -16.50
CA ALA A 412 -19.85 -25.97 -17.79
C ALA A 412 -20.67 -24.68 -17.88
N THR A 413 -20.46 -23.90 -18.94
CA THR A 413 -21.35 -22.79 -19.27
C THR A 413 -22.43 -23.28 -20.23
N SER A 414 -23.65 -22.80 -20.01
CA SER A 414 -24.82 -23.05 -20.86
C SER A 414 -24.99 -21.87 -21.83
N LEU A 415 -25.47 -22.12 -23.06
CA LEU A 415 -25.85 -21.06 -24.01
C LEU A 415 -27.04 -20.22 -23.50
N LYS A 416 -27.84 -20.78 -22.59
CA LYS A 416 -28.92 -20.08 -21.89
C LYS A 416 -28.41 -19.60 -20.54
N GLU A 417 -28.91 -18.44 -20.10
CA GLU A 417 -28.74 -17.90 -18.75
C GLU A 417 -29.18 -18.93 -17.69
N ALA A 418 -28.26 -19.80 -17.29
CA ALA A 418 -28.51 -20.88 -16.35
C ALA A 418 -27.33 -20.98 -15.38
N PRO A 419 -27.57 -21.50 -14.16
CA PRO A 419 -26.50 -21.75 -13.20
C PRO A 419 -25.39 -22.63 -13.78
N TYR A 420 -24.17 -22.31 -13.37
CA TYR A 420 -22.97 -23.06 -13.71
C TYR A 420 -22.99 -24.43 -13.07
N ARG A 421 -22.62 -25.45 -13.85
CA ARG A 421 -22.49 -26.83 -13.37
C ARG A 421 -21.02 -27.21 -13.28
N GLU A 422 -20.55 -27.56 -12.09
CA GLU A 422 -19.16 -27.98 -11.89
C GLU A 422 -18.86 -29.22 -12.74
N ARG A 423 -17.78 -29.16 -13.52
CA ARG A 423 -17.23 -30.29 -14.30
C ARG A 423 -16.15 -31.01 -13.52
N TYR A 424 -15.21 -30.24 -13.00
CA TYR A 424 -14.11 -30.73 -12.17
C TYR A 424 -13.57 -29.59 -11.32
N SER A 425 -12.86 -29.96 -10.25
CA SER A 425 -12.06 -29.02 -9.47
C SER A 425 -10.70 -29.60 -9.11
N VAL A 426 -9.72 -28.73 -8.96
CA VAL A 426 -8.33 -29.06 -8.67
C VAL A 426 -7.88 -28.26 -7.46
N ALA A 427 -7.56 -28.95 -6.37
CA ALA A 427 -6.97 -28.32 -5.18
C ALA A 427 -5.69 -27.57 -5.55
N LEU A 428 -5.47 -26.39 -4.96
CA LEU A 428 -4.25 -25.62 -5.21
C LEU A 428 -3.04 -26.38 -4.65
N PRO A 429 -2.05 -26.75 -5.49
CA PRO A 429 -0.84 -27.42 -5.00
C PRO A 429 0.17 -26.45 -4.36
N LEU A 430 -0.13 -25.14 -4.41
CA LEU A 430 0.67 -24.03 -3.90
C LEU A 430 -0.21 -23.13 -3.04
N PRO A 431 0.34 -22.49 -1.99
CA PRO A 431 -0.34 -21.41 -1.30
C PRO A 431 -0.74 -20.30 -2.28
N LEU A 432 -1.95 -19.75 -2.13
CA LEU A 432 -2.47 -18.69 -3.01
C LEU A 432 -1.47 -17.54 -3.17
N GLY A 433 -0.87 -17.09 -2.08
CA GLY A 433 0.08 -15.99 -2.06
C GLY A 433 1.39 -16.26 -2.79
N ASP A 434 1.75 -17.53 -3.00
CA ASP A 434 2.92 -17.91 -3.80
C ASP A 434 2.60 -18.09 -5.28
N LEU A 435 1.33 -18.23 -5.63
CA LEU A 435 0.89 -18.47 -7.00
C LEU A 435 1.19 -17.25 -7.89
N THR A 436 1.92 -17.47 -8.98
CA THR A 436 2.28 -16.44 -9.97
C THR A 436 1.49 -16.57 -11.26
N ARG A 437 1.10 -17.79 -11.61
CA ARG A 437 0.40 -18.10 -12.85
C ARG A 437 -0.28 -19.47 -12.80
N ILE A 438 -1.44 -19.58 -13.44
CA ILE A 438 -2.05 -20.87 -13.79
C ILE A 438 -2.21 -20.94 -15.32
N ASP A 439 -1.92 -22.09 -15.93
CA ASP A 439 -2.21 -22.34 -17.34
C ASP A 439 -2.99 -23.63 -17.50
N VAL A 440 -4.04 -23.60 -18.33
CA VAL A 440 -4.92 -24.74 -18.56
C VAL A 440 -4.96 -25.07 -20.04
N ALA A 441 -4.71 -26.34 -20.39
CA ALA A 441 -4.92 -26.87 -21.72
C ALA A 441 -5.97 -27.98 -21.67
N SER A 442 -7.06 -27.82 -22.43
CA SER A 442 -8.01 -28.91 -22.67
C SER A 442 -7.44 -29.87 -23.70
N LEU A 443 -7.37 -31.15 -23.36
CA LEU A 443 -6.88 -32.23 -24.19
C LEU A 443 -8.04 -33.17 -24.56
N SER A 444 -7.78 -34.09 -25.48
CA SER A 444 -8.72 -35.11 -25.94
C SER A 444 -9.15 -36.10 -24.84
N ASP A 445 -8.30 -36.35 -23.83
CA ASP A 445 -8.56 -37.29 -22.74
C ASP A 445 -8.76 -36.62 -21.37
N GLY A 446 -8.77 -35.28 -21.30
CA GLY A 446 -8.88 -34.54 -20.05
C GLY A 446 -8.40 -33.10 -20.13
N ALA A 447 -7.82 -32.59 -19.04
CA ALA A 447 -7.21 -31.27 -19.01
C ALA A 447 -5.86 -31.30 -18.27
N LEU A 448 -4.88 -30.57 -18.79
CA LEU A 448 -3.65 -30.27 -18.08
C LEU A 448 -3.73 -28.89 -17.44
N VAL A 449 -3.39 -28.81 -16.16
CA VAL A 449 -3.36 -27.58 -15.39
C VAL A 449 -1.96 -27.42 -14.81
N SER A 450 -1.28 -26.32 -15.15
CA SER A 450 -0.01 -25.96 -14.54
C SER A 450 -0.17 -24.82 -13.56
N PHE A 451 0.31 -25.02 -12.32
CA PHE A 451 0.40 -24.01 -11.29
C PHE A 451 1.87 -23.61 -11.12
N SER A 452 2.19 -22.34 -11.35
CA SER A 452 3.55 -21.82 -11.19
C SER A 452 3.64 -20.91 -9.98
N GLY A 453 4.56 -21.21 -9.06
CA GLY A 453 4.83 -20.44 -7.83
C GLY A 453 6.03 -19.51 -7.95
N GLY A 454 6.39 -18.84 -6.84
CA GLY A 454 7.52 -17.92 -6.75
C GLY A 454 7.13 -16.47 -6.43
N ALA A 455 5.84 -16.16 -6.20
CA ALA A 455 5.44 -14.82 -5.78
C ALA A 455 5.84 -14.53 -4.32
N ALA A 456 5.95 -15.58 -3.50
CA ALA A 456 6.23 -15.49 -2.07
C ALA A 456 7.73 -15.60 -1.72
N ARG A 457 8.63 -15.39 -2.69
CA ARG A 457 10.09 -15.51 -2.45
C ARG A 457 10.64 -14.48 -1.46
N SER A 458 10.06 -13.29 -1.40
CA SER A 458 10.37 -12.30 -0.36
C SER A 458 9.99 -12.80 1.04
N ALA A 459 9.03 -13.74 1.13
CA ALA A 459 8.69 -14.49 2.33
C ALA A 459 9.51 -15.78 2.50
N GLY A 460 10.45 -16.08 1.62
CA GLY A 460 11.34 -17.25 1.72
C GLY A 460 10.78 -18.54 1.13
N VAL A 461 9.66 -18.48 0.41
CA VAL A 461 9.09 -19.66 -0.27
C VAL A 461 9.88 -19.95 -1.54
N GLU A 462 10.22 -21.22 -1.76
CA GLU A 462 10.84 -21.67 -3.00
C GLU A 462 9.80 -21.74 -4.12
N GLY A 463 10.10 -21.11 -5.26
CA GLY A 463 9.23 -21.22 -6.43
C GLY A 463 9.31 -22.61 -7.04
N LYS A 464 8.14 -23.15 -7.40
CA LYS A 464 8.01 -24.44 -8.07
C LYS A 464 6.84 -24.41 -9.06
N GLN A 465 6.92 -25.22 -10.10
CA GLN A 465 5.83 -25.48 -11.02
C GLN A 465 5.29 -26.88 -10.76
N VAL A 466 3.97 -27.00 -10.61
CA VAL A 466 3.27 -28.27 -10.47
C VAL A 466 2.32 -28.44 -11.65
N VAL A 467 2.40 -29.57 -12.35
CA VAL A 467 1.51 -29.92 -13.46
C VAL A 467 0.58 -31.03 -12.99
N VAL A 468 -0.72 -30.76 -13.08
CA VAL A 468 -1.80 -31.66 -12.69
C VAL A 468 -2.58 -32.05 -13.94
N PHE A 469 -2.83 -33.34 -14.11
CA PHE A 469 -3.75 -33.85 -15.11
C PHE A 469 -5.10 -34.16 -14.46
N VAL A 470 -6.17 -33.70 -15.10
CA VAL A 470 -7.56 -34.00 -14.74
C VAL A 470 -8.13 -34.92 -15.80
N GLY A 471 -8.47 -36.15 -15.43
CA GLY A 471 -9.09 -37.10 -16.35
C GLY A 471 -10.51 -36.70 -16.75
N ALA A 472 -11.06 -37.36 -17.78
CA ALA A 472 -12.46 -37.21 -18.17
C ALA A 472 -13.47 -37.59 -17.05
N ASP A 473 -13.03 -38.36 -16.06
CA ASP A 473 -13.78 -38.70 -14.84
C ASP A 473 -13.73 -37.60 -13.76
N GLY A 474 -13.03 -36.49 -14.03
CA GLY A 474 -12.84 -35.38 -13.11
C GLY A 474 -11.76 -35.60 -12.05
N ARG A 475 -11.05 -36.74 -12.05
CA ARG A 475 -10.00 -37.00 -11.06
C ARG A 475 -8.71 -36.27 -11.40
N ALA A 476 -8.21 -35.50 -10.45
CA ALA A 476 -6.95 -34.77 -10.55
C ALA A 476 -5.77 -35.63 -10.04
N SER A 477 -4.67 -35.66 -10.79
CA SER A 477 -3.43 -36.37 -10.44
C SER A 477 -2.21 -35.50 -10.73
N ASN A 478 -1.26 -35.44 -9.80
CA ASN A 478 0.01 -34.74 -10.02
C ASN A 478 0.86 -35.53 -11.02
N VAL A 479 1.22 -34.90 -12.13
CA VAL A 479 1.99 -35.51 -13.22
C VAL A 479 3.47 -35.20 -13.06
N ALA A 480 3.80 -33.96 -12.73
CA ALA A 480 5.17 -33.49 -12.69
C ALA A 480 5.30 -32.29 -11.75
N THR A 481 6.47 -32.16 -11.13
CA THR A 481 6.84 -31.00 -10.34
C THR A 481 8.28 -30.63 -10.69
N ARG A 482 8.54 -29.34 -10.95
CA ARG A 482 9.91 -28.83 -11.14
C ARG A 482 10.15 -27.61 -10.26
N ALA A 483 11.38 -27.49 -9.76
CA ALA A 483 11.82 -26.28 -9.06
C ALA A 483 12.00 -25.13 -10.05
N ILE A 484 11.70 -23.91 -9.60
CA ILE A 484 11.97 -22.68 -10.32
C ILE A 484 13.07 -21.94 -9.55
N ALA A 485 14.14 -21.55 -10.22
CA ALA A 485 15.23 -20.79 -9.62
C ALA A 485 14.88 -19.29 -9.53
N PRO A 486 15.31 -18.58 -8.47
CA PRO A 486 15.14 -17.14 -8.38
C PRO A 486 16.02 -16.40 -9.40
N ASN A 487 15.54 -15.26 -9.92
CA ASN A 487 16.34 -14.39 -10.79
C ASN A 487 17.43 -13.63 -10.02
N ASP A 488 17.12 -13.24 -8.78
CA ASP A 488 18.00 -12.41 -7.95
C ASP A 488 18.52 -13.21 -6.76
N TRP A 489 19.59 -12.70 -6.13
CA TRP A 489 20.15 -13.31 -4.94
C TRP A 489 19.15 -13.29 -3.76
N PRO A 490 19.02 -14.39 -2.99
CA PRO A 490 18.09 -14.47 -1.85
C PRO A 490 18.27 -13.35 -0.82
N LEU A 491 19.52 -12.91 -0.59
CA LEU A 491 19.82 -11.78 0.30
C LEU A 491 19.18 -10.48 -0.20
N LEU A 492 19.11 -10.25 -1.50
CA LEU A 492 18.49 -9.04 -2.03
C LEU A 492 16.95 -9.12 -1.93
N GLN A 493 16.37 -10.27 -2.27
CA GLN A 493 14.92 -10.47 -2.24
C GLN A 493 14.33 -10.42 -0.82
N GLN A 494 15.11 -10.77 0.18
CA GLN A 494 14.70 -10.84 1.59
C GLN A 494 15.36 -9.74 2.44
N ALA A 495 15.85 -8.68 1.80
CA ALA A 495 16.53 -7.55 2.45
C ALA A 495 15.71 -6.91 3.57
N GLY A 496 14.40 -6.72 3.36
CA GLY A 496 13.51 -6.21 4.41
C GLY A 496 13.53 -7.08 5.66
N TRP A 497 13.53 -8.40 5.52
CA TRP A 497 13.46 -9.30 6.67
C TRP A 497 14.79 -9.40 7.42
N TRP A 498 15.91 -9.68 6.75
CA TRP A 498 17.18 -9.87 7.48
C TRP A 498 17.77 -8.55 8.00
N LEU A 499 17.39 -7.40 7.43
CA LEU A 499 17.81 -6.10 7.95
C LEU A 499 17.22 -5.87 9.36
N SER A 500 15.95 -6.21 9.56
CA SER A 500 15.31 -6.28 10.88
C SER A 500 14.00 -7.07 10.83
N PRO A 501 13.96 -8.31 11.36
CA PRO A 501 12.74 -9.11 11.41
C PRO A 501 11.62 -8.46 12.23
N VAL A 502 11.99 -7.70 13.27
CA VAL A 502 11.02 -6.99 14.12
C VAL A 502 10.36 -5.86 13.35
N LEU A 503 11.13 -5.07 12.59
CA LEU A 503 10.56 -3.98 11.79
C LEU A 503 9.74 -4.50 10.60
N ASP A 504 10.08 -5.67 10.04
CA ASP A 504 9.27 -6.37 9.03
C ASP A 504 7.87 -6.68 9.58
N VAL A 505 7.79 -7.23 10.80
CA VAL A 505 6.51 -7.48 11.48
C VAL A 505 5.76 -6.17 11.77
N VAL A 506 6.46 -5.15 12.29
CA VAL A 506 5.85 -3.85 12.65
C VAL A 506 5.28 -3.14 11.41
N THR A 507 6.00 -3.15 10.30
CA THR A 507 5.54 -2.51 9.06
C THR A 507 4.42 -3.30 8.38
N ALA A 508 4.28 -4.59 8.67
CA ALA A 508 3.14 -5.41 8.26
C ALA A 508 1.89 -5.28 9.17
N LEU A 509 2.00 -4.65 10.35
CA LEU A 509 0.86 -4.47 11.28
C LEU A 509 -0.34 -3.72 10.69
N PRO A 510 -0.17 -2.62 9.92
CA PRO A 510 -1.32 -1.89 9.40
C PRO A 510 -2.19 -2.78 8.52
N ALA A 511 -1.60 -3.63 7.69
CA ALA A 511 -2.31 -4.63 6.89
C ALA A 511 -2.94 -5.76 7.72
N ARG A 512 -2.70 -5.86 9.03
CA ARG A 512 -3.34 -6.82 9.96
C ARG A 512 -4.46 -6.18 10.78
N ILE A 513 -4.29 -4.91 11.12
CA ILE A 513 -5.21 -4.18 12.02
C ILE A 513 -6.29 -3.46 11.21
N LEU A 514 -5.93 -2.92 10.04
CA LEU A 514 -6.88 -2.22 9.19
C LEU A 514 -7.76 -3.23 8.46
N PRO A 515 -9.10 -3.04 8.45
CA PRO A 515 -10.01 -3.88 7.69
C PRO A 515 -9.59 -3.95 6.22
N ASN A 516 -9.30 -5.14 5.72
CA ASN A 516 -9.01 -5.42 4.32
C ASN A 516 -9.47 -6.85 3.97
N ASN A 517 -9.78 -7.09 2.70
CA ASN A 517 -10.13 -8.40 2.17
C ASN A 517 -9.03 -8.94 1.25
N ASP A 518 -7.76 -8.61 1.52
CA ASP A 518 -6.63 -9.09 0.72
C ASP A 518 -6.21 -10.50 1.14
N LEU A 519 -6.88 -11.50 0.56
CA LEU A 519 -6.62 -12.92 0.79
C LEU A 519 -5.22 -13.34 0.32
N TYR A 520 -4.65 -12.68 -0.69
CA TYR A 520 -3.29 -12.97 -1.15
C TYR A 520 -2.29 -12.59 -0.07
N ALA A 521 -2.38 -11.36 0.44
CA ALA A 521 -1.55 -10.94 1.56
C ALA A 521 -1.80 -11.82 2.79
N ALA A 522 -3.04 -12.20 3.10
CA ALA A 522 -3.35 -13.09 4.22
C ALA A 522 -2.70 -14.49 4.07
N SER A 523 -2.77 -15.10 2.89
CA SER A 523 -2.20 -16.42 2.63
C SER A 523 -0.66 -16.48 2.72
N LEU A 524 0.02 -15.38 2.32
CA LEU A 524 1.46 -15.21 2.53
C LEU A 524 1.83 -15.19 4.03
N ARG A 525 0.88 -14.83 4.89
CA ARG A 525 1.06 -14.65 6.34
C ARG A 525 0.66 -15.89 7.15
N THR A 526 -0.15 -16.79 6.61
CA THR A 526 -0.56 -18.06 7.25
C THR A 526 0.39 -19.22 6.96
N ALA A 527 1.21 -19.12 5.89
CA ALA A 527 2.44 -19.90 5.84
C ALA A 527 3.21 -19.56 7.12
N GLY A 528 3.57 -20.55 7.94
CA GLY A 528 4.13 -20.36 9.29
C GLY A 528 5.43 -19.53 9.31
N LEU A 529 6.22 -19.63 10.40
CA LEU A 529 7.55 -19.01 10.43
C LEU A 529 8.26 -19.32 9.10
N PRO A 530 8.59 -18.28 8.30
CA PRO A 530 9.02 -18.50 6.93
C PRO A 530 10.20 -19.47 6.96
N GLN A 531 10.20 -20.47 6.07
CA GLN A 531 11.33 -21.38 5.90
C GLN A 531 12.49 -20.58 5.30
N ARG A 532 13.16 -19.79 6.13
CA ARG A 532 14.31 -18.99 5.76
C ARG A 532 15.54 -19.89 5.77
N SER A 533 16.37 -19.80 4.74
CA SER A 533 17.63 -20.55 4.70
C SER A 533 18.57 -20.10 5.83
N ALA A 534 19.53 -20.97 6.18
CA ALA A 534 20.56 -20.64 7.18
C ALA A 534 21.35 -19.36 6.81
N ALA A 535 21.53 -19.10 5.51
CA ALA A 535 22.17 -17.87 5.02
C ALA A 535 21.38 -16.60 5.40
N ILE A 536 20.05 -16.64 5.38
CA ILE A 536 19.22 -15.48 5.74
C ILE A 536 19.19 -15.27 7.25
N TRP A 537 19.13 -16.35 8.04
CA TRP A 537 19.25 -16.27 9.51
C TRP A 537 20.61 -15.74 9.96
N THR A 538 21.69 -16.22 9.35
CA THR A 538 23.04 -15.73 9.64
C THR A 538 23.20 -14.27 9.24
N ALA A 539 22.69 -13.85 8.08
CA ALA A 539 22.66 -12.44 7.68
C ALA A 539 21.89 -11.57 8.67
N ALA A 540 20.74 -12.04 9.17
CA ALA A 540 19.98 -11.34 10.19
C ALA A 540 20.76 -11.22 11.50
N LEU A 541 21.32 -12.32 12.02
CA LEU A 541 22.13 -12.30 13.23
C LEU A 541 23.33 -11.37 13.10
N LEU A 542 24.09 -11.47 12.01
CA LEU A 542 25.23 -10.62 11.73
C LEU A 542 24.84 -9.14 11.63
N SER A 543 23.73 -8.82 10.96
CA SER A 543 23.18 -7.45 10.87
C SER A 543 22.95 -6.84 12.26
N HIS A 544 22.35 -7.59 13.19
CA HIS A 544 22.06 -7.10 14.55
C HIS A 544 23.32 -7.03 15.42
N LEU A 545 24.23 -8.02 15.31
CA LEU A 545 25.52 -7.98 16.01
C LEU A 545 26.39 -6.81 15.55
N LEU A 546 26.43 -6.55 14.24
CA LEU A 546 27.11 -5.37 13.67
C LEU A 546 26.44 -4.07 14.12
N ALA A 547 25.11 -4.03 14.20
CA ALA A 547 24.39 -2.87 14.72
C ALA A 547 24.77 -2.56 16.17
N VAL A 548 24.84 -3.59 17.04
CA VAL A 548 25.24 -3.46 18.45
C VAL A 548 26.71 -3.06 18.58
N ALA A 549 27.62 -3.71 17.83
CA ALA A 549 29.04 -3.38 17.83
C ALA A 549 29.26 -1.93 17.36
N GLY A 550 28.58 -1.52 16.29
CA GLY A 550 28.59 -0.15 15.79
C GLY A 550 28.05 0.85 16.82
N ALA A 551 26.94 0.54 17.49
CA ALA A 551 26.38 1.40 18.53
C ALA A 551 27.31 1.52 19.75
N TRP A 552 27.99 0.45 20.13
CA TRP A 552 28.97 0.45 21.21
C TRP A 552 30.20 1.29 20.87
N LEU A 553 30.76 1.12 19.65
CA LEU A 553 31.87 1.95 19.16
C LEU A 553 31.47 3.42 19.09
N TRP A 554 30.27 3.72 18.57
CA TRP A 554 29.75 5.07 18.49
C TRP A 554 29.57 5.71 19.88
N ARG A 555 29.03 4.95 20.84
CA ARG A 555 28.89 5.38 22.23
C ARG A 555 30.25 5.64 22.88
N ARG A 556 31.24 4.76 22.69
CA ARG A 556 32.61 4.97 23.20
C ARG A 556 33.24 6.24 22.63
N GLY A 557 33.05 6.52 21.35
CA GLY A 557 33.50 7.77 20.73
C GLY A 557 32.81 9.00 21.30
N ALA A 558 31.49 8.93 21.53
CA ALA A 558 30.70 10.02 22.09
C ALA A 558 31.04 10.32 23.56
N LEU A 559 31.35 9.30 24.37
CA LEU A 559 31.76 9.46 25.78
C LEU A 559 33.07 10.23 25.95
N ARG A 560 33.89 10.36 24.90
CA ARG A 560 35.11 11.19 24.92
C ARG A 560 34.81 12.69 24.90
N TYR A 561 33.56 13.09 24.65
CA TYR A 561 33.12 14.49 24.63
C TYR A 561 32.15 14.76 25.79
N PRO A 562 32.54 15.56 26.80
CA PRO A 562 31.66 15.89 27.91
C PRO A 562 30.42 16.67 27.43
N GLY A 563 29.24 16.30 27.95
CA GLY A 563 27.97 17.02 27.71
C GLY A 563 26.98 16.37 26.73
N ARG A 564 27.25 15.17 26.19
CA ARG A 564 26.30 14.44 25.31
C ARG A 564 26.23 12.95 25.62
N PRO A 565 25.63 12.53 26.76
CA PRO A 565 25.51 11.11 27.07
C PRO A 565 24.59 10.42 26.05
N VAL A 566 25.16 9.58 25.20
CA VAL A 566 24.39 8.60 24.42
C VAL A 566 23.90 7.54 25.39
N GLY A 567 22.58 7.48 25.58
CA GLY A 567 21.94 6.57 26.52
C GLY A 567 22.26 5.10 26.21
N ALA A 568 22.46 4.28 27.25
CA ALA A 568 22.77 2.86 27.11
C ALA A 568 21.65 2.07 26.40
N GLY A 569 20.41 2.58 26.42
CA GLY A 569 19.24 1.98 25.77
C GLY A 569 19.37 1.78 24.25
N TRP A 570 20.30 2.46 23.58
CA TRP A 570 20.57 2.24 22.15
C TRP A 570 21.17 0.86 21.85
N LEU A 571 21.90 0.24 22.79
CA LEU A 571 22.46 -1.10 22.61
C LEU A 571 21.37 -2.17 22.49
N PRO A 572 20.45 -2.33 23.46
CA PRO A 572 19.34 -3.27 23.29
C PRO A 572 18.42 -2.88 22.14
N ALA A 573 18.23 -1.58 21.85
CA ALA A 573 17.46 -1.16 20.69
C ALA A 573 18.10 -1.59 19.36
N CYS A 574 19.43 -1.51 19.21
CA CYS A 574 20.12 -1.99 18.01
C CYS A 574 20.11 -3.52 17.91
N LEU A 575 20.12 -4.22 19.05
CA LEU A 575 19.96 -5.67 19.08
C LEU A 575 18.58 -6.13 18.60
N VAL A 576 17.53 -5.33 18.83
CA VAL A 576 16.15 -5.65 18.44
C VAL A 576 15.81 -5.16 17.03
N PHE A 577 16.22 -3.94 16.69
CA PHE A 577 15.82 -3.26 15.46
C PHE A 577 16.91 -3.20 14.38
N GLY A 578 18.10 -3.76 14.65
CA GLY A 578 19.16 -3.94 13.66
C GLY A 578 19.79 -2.64 13.16
N LEU A 579 20.33 -2.69 11.93
CA LEU A 579 21.05 -1.58 11.29
C LEU A 579 20.23 -0.28 11.14
N PRO A 580 18.91 -0.29 10.87
CA PRO A 580 18.11 0.94 10.86
C PRO A 580 18.17 1.71 12.18
N CYS A 581 18.25 1.01 13.31
CA CYS A 581 18.40 1.63 14.63
C CYS A 581 19.78 2.25 14.85
N LEU A 582 20.84 1.57 14.38
CA LEU A 582 22.18 2.14 14.35
C LEU A 582 22.24 3.42 13.49
N GLY A 583 21.62 3.40 12.31
CA GLY A 583 21.51 4.57 11.45
C GLY A 583 20.79 5.72 12.15
N ALA A 584 19.68 5.44 12.85
CA ALA A 584 18.96 6.46 13.62
C ALA A 584 19.83 7.05 14.74
N LEU A 585 20.59 6.23 15.47
CA LEU A 585 21.57 6.67 16.47
C LEU A 585 22.60 7.62 15.85
N MET A 586 23.21 7.25 14.72
CA MET A 586 24.23 8.06 14.05
C MET A 586 23.67 9.40 13.55
N VAL A 587 22.42 9.41 13.08
CA VAL A 587 21.72 10.61 12.62
C VAL A 587 21.40 11.55 13.77
N MET A 588 20.92 11.03 14.90
CA MET A 588 20.54 11.82 16.08
C MET A 588 21.75 12.32 16.88
N TYR A 589 22.88 11.59 16.86
CA TYR A 589 24.09 11.90 17.61
C TYR A 589 25.34 11.95 16.70
N PRO A 590 25.44 12.94 15.78
CA PRO A 590 26.56 13.03 14.84
C PRO A 590 27.88 13.39 15.53
N HIS A 591 28.98 12.68 15.19
CA HIS A 591 30.32 12.94 15.73
C HIS A 591 30.92 14.30 15.28
N ARG A 592 30.64 14.75 14.05
CA ARG A 592 31.39 15.85 13.40
C ARG A 592 30.96 17.27 13.77
N ALA A 593 29.77 17.48 14.33
CA ALA A 593 29.31 18.83 14.71
C ALA A 593 30.20 19.50 15.77
N ALA A 594 30.93 18.70 16.57
CA ALA A 594 31.89 19.19 17.56
C ALA A 594 33.17 19.78 16.96
N SER A 595 33.59 19.34 15.76
CA SER A 595 34.82 19.83 15.11
C SER A 595 34.64 21.21 14.46
N LYS A 596 33.49 21.43 13.80
CA LYS A 596 33.21 22.68 13.07
C LYS A 596 32.88 23.85 13.99
N ALA A 597 32.06 23.62 15.03
CA ALA A 597 31.75 24.64 16.04
C ALA A 597 33.00 25.09 16.81
N ARG A 598 33.96 24.18 17.04
CA ARG A 598 35.26 24.51 17.66
C ARG A 598 36.14 25.31 16.70
N ALA A 599 36.22 24.95 15.42
CA ALA A 599 36.93 25.73 14.42
C ALA A 599 36.37 27.16 14.28
N ASP A 600 35.05 27.31 14.23
CA ASP A 600 34.39 28.61 14.12
C ASP A 600 34.57 29.47 15.38
N ALA A 601 34.48 28.87 16.58
CA ALA A 601 34.73 29.56 17.85
C ALA A 601 36.20 29.98 18.03
N THR A 602 37.14 29.15 17.58
CA THR A 602 38.58 29.49 17.61
C THR A 602 38.88 30.62 16.61
N THR A 603 38.21 30.61 15.45
CA THR A 603 38.35 31.67 14.44
C THR A 603 37.74 32.99 14.92
N GLN A 604 36.62 32.97 15.64
CA GLN A 604 36.02 34.18 16.22
C GLN A 604 36.83 34.75 17.40
N GLN A 605 37.51 33.92 18.19
CA GLN A 605 38.44 34.41 19.23
C GLN A 605 39.73 35.01 18.65
N VAL A 606 40.20 34.50 17.51
CA VAL A 606 41.40 35.03 16.83
C VAL A 606 41.12 36.34 16.08
N VAL A 607 39.87 36.61 15.67
CA VAL A 607 39.48 37.89 15.04
C VAL A 607 39.10 38.97 16.07
N ALA A 608 38.92 38.60 17.34
CA ALA A 608 38.60 39.51 18.44
C ALA A 608 39.83 39.91 19.30
N LEU A 609 41.02 39.41 18.95
CA LEU A 609 42.33 39.85 19.42
C LEU A 609 43.01 40.60 18.27
#